data_AF-A0A0A2KJQ4-F1
#
_entry.id   AF-A0A0A2KJQ4-F1
#
_cell.length_a   1.000
_cell.length_b   1.000
_cell.length_c   1.000
_cell.angle_alpha   90.00
_cell.angle_beta   90.00
_cell.angle_gamma   90.00
#
_symmetry.space_group_name_H-M   'P 1'
#
loop_
_entity.id
_entity.type
_entity.pdbx_description
1 polymer ?
#
loop_
_entity_poly.entity_id
_entity_poly.type
_entity_poly.pdbx_seq_one_letter_code
_entity_poly.pdbx_strand_id
1 'polypeptide(L)' 'MLLSILSGFTYNIMTSGVIFFLLGLIPLAFIIAFSGLELAIAFIQAQVFVVLACSYIKDGLDLH' A
#
# COMPACT_ATOMS: atom_id res chain seq x y z
N MET A 1 -3.77 -7.77 1.56
CA MET A 1 -4.71 -8.92 1.55
C MET A 1 -6.11 -8.51 1.08
N LEU A 2 -6.76 -7.51 1.66
CA LEU A 2 -8.11 -7.08 1.26
C LEU A 2 -8.14 -6.49 -0.16
N LEU A 3 -7.17 -5.64 -0.53
CA LEU A 3 -7.03 -5.10 -1.89
C LEU A 3 -6.87 -6.18 -2.97
N SER A 4 -6.21 -7.30 -2.65
CA SER A 4 -6.06 -8.43 -3.59
C SER A 4 -7.38 -9.18 -3.79
N ILE A 5 -8.22 -9.26 -2.77
CA ILE A 5 -9.56 -9.87 -2.86
C ILE A 5 -10.50 -8.94 -3.64
N LEU A 6 -10.42 -7.62 -3.38
CA LEU A 6 -11.20 -6.61 -4.10
C LEU A 6 -10.82 -6.57 -5.59
N SER A 7 -9.52 -6.64 -5.91
CA SER A 7 -9.01 -6.77 -7.28
C SER A 7 -9.58 -8.01 -8.00
N GLY A 8 -9.63 -9.16 -7.33
CA GLY A 8 -10.24 -10.37 -7.89
C GLY A 8 -11.75 -10.21 -8.15
N PHE A 9 -12.45 -9.49 -7.29
CA PHE A 9 -13.87 -9.20 -7.46
C PHE A 9 -14.12 -8.19 -8.61
N THR A 10 -13.31 -7.14 -8.70
CA THR A 10 -13.34 -6.16 -9.79
C THR A 10 -13.07 -6.82 -11.15
N TYR A 11 -12.12 -7.75 -11.22
CA TYR A 11 -11.82 -8.48 -12.46
C TYR A 11 -12.99 -9.36 -12.94
N ASN A 12 -13.69 -10.02 -12.01
CA ASN A 12 -14.89 -10.80 -12.32
C ASN A 12 -16.05 -9.92 -12.83
N ILE A 13 -16.22 -8.72 -12.26
CA ILE A 13 -17.22 -7.75 -12.72
C ILE A 13 -16.87 -7.23 -14.13
N MET A 14 -15.61 -6.89 -14.38
CA MET A 14 -15.15 -6.38 -15.68
C MET A 14 -15.31 -7.39 -16.82
N THR A 15 -15.21 -8.70 -16.52
CA THR A 15 -15.37 -9.78 -17.50
C THR A 15 -16.84 -10.08 -17.83
N SER A 16 -17.79 -9.62 -17.00
CA SER A 16 -19.22 -9.95 -17.12
C SER A 16 -19.98 -9.14 -18.19
N GLY A 17 -19.37 -8.11 -18.79
CA GLY A 17 -19.93 -7.38 -19.93
C GLY A 17 -19.39 -5.95 -20.10
N VAL A 18 -19.62 -5.32 -21.26
CA VAL A 18 -19.05 -4.00 -21.63
C VAL A 18 -19.50 -2.86 -20.71
N ILE A 19 -20.74 -2.88 -20.22
CA ILE A 19 -21.24 -1.87 -19.26
C ILE A 19 -20.57 -2.04 -17.89
N PHE A 20 -20.41 -3.28 -17.44
CA PHE A 20 -19.72 -3.60 -16.19
C PHE A 20 -18.21 -3.39 -16.26
N PHE A 21 -17.62 -3.41 -17.46
CA PHE A 21 -16.23 -3.02 -17.69
C PHE A 21 -15.99 -1.53 -17.39
N LEU A 22 -16.87 -0.65 -17.88
CA LEU A 22 -16.78 0.79 -17.58
C LEU A 22 -17.05 1.07 -16.10
N LEU A 23 -18.01 0.38 -15.49
CA LEU A 23 -18.28 0.54 -14.05
C LEU A 23 -17.13 -0.01 -13.19
N GLY A 24 -16.43 -1.05 -13.65
CA GLY A 24 -15.29 -1.68 -12.99
C GLY A 24 -14.00 -0.84 -13.00
N LEU A 25 -13.90 0.18 -13.87
CA LEU A 25 -12.78 1.13 -13.85
C LEU A 25 -12.73 1.98 -12.58
N ILE A 26 -13.89 2.29 -11.98
CA ILE A 26 -13.97 3.06 -10.73
C ILE A 26 -13.28 2.34 -9.56
N PRO A 27 -13.65 1.09 -9.21
CA PRO A 27 -12.97 0.35 -8.15
C PRO A 27 -11.51 0.03 -8.50
N LEU A 28 -11.18 -0.16 -9.79
CA LEU A 28 -9.79 -0.35 -10.22
C LEU A 28 -8.92 0.88 -9.91
N ALA A 29 -9.41 2.09 -10.22
CA ALA A 29 -8.71 3.33 -9.92
C ALA A 29 -8.50 3.50 -8.40
N PHE A 30 -9.50 3.15 -7.59
CA PHE A 30 -9.39 3.16 -6.13
C PHE A 30 -8.30 2.22 -5.62
N ILE A 31 -8.25 0.98 -6.14
CA ILE A 31 -7.21 -0.01 -5.80
C ILE A 31 -5.81 0.53 -6.11
N ILE A 32 -5.61 1.11 -7.29
CA ILE A 32 -4.31 1.65 -7.71
C ILE A 32 -3.90 2.81 -6.81
N ALA A 33 -4.82 3.74 -6.52
CA ALA A 33 -4.54 4.89 -5.65
C ALA A 33 -4.15 4.44 -4.22
N PHE A 34 -4.87 3.49 -3.64
CA PHE A 34 -4.57 2.96 -2.31
C PHE A 34 -3.23 2.20 -2.27
N SER A 35 -2.95 1.39 -3.29
CA SER A 35 -1.68 0.66 -3.38
C SER A 35 -0.48 1.62 -3.49
N GLY A 36 -0.62 2.72 -4.23
CA GLY A 36 0.40 3.77 -4.29
C GLY A 36 0.61 4.45 -2.93
N LEU A 37 -0.47 4.70 -2.18
CA LEU A 37 -0.39 5.26 -0.84
C LEU A 37 0.32 4.32 0.14
N GLU A 38 0.03 3.02 0.11
CA GLU A 38 0.73 2.01 0.92
C GLU A 38 2.24 2.00 0.63
N LEU A 39 2.63 2.12 -0.64
CA LEU A 39 4.04 2.21 -1.03
C LEU A 39 4.71 3.48 -0.47
N ALA A 40 4.04 4.63 -0.54
CA ALA A 40 4.55 5.87 0.02
C ALA A 40 4.77 5.79 1.53
N ILE A 41 3.81 5.20 2.25
CA ILE A 41 3.91 4.97 3.70
C ILE A 41 5.08 4.02 4.02
N ALA A 42 5.32 3.00 3.20
CA ALA A 42 6.45 2.09 3.39
C ALA A 42 7.81 2.81 3.33
N PHE A 43 7.97 3.78 2.43
CA PHE A 43 9.18 4.61 2.38
C PHE A 43 9.35 5.50 3.62
N ILE A 44 8.25 6.10 4.11
CA ILE A 44 8.27 6.89 5.36
C ILE A 44 8.67 5.99 6.53
N GLN A 45 8.10 4.78 6.61
CA GLN A 45 8.40 3.83 7.68
C GLN A 45 9.87 3.39 7.66
N ALA A 46 10.48 3.24 6.48
CA ALA A 46 11.90 2.92 6.36
C ALA A 46 12.80 4.04 6.91
N GLN A 47 12.46 5.31 6.68
CA GLN A 47 13.20 6.44 7.29
C GLN A 47 13.05 6.48 8.81
N VAL A 48 11.82 6.29 9.32
CA VAL A 48 11.58 6.22 10.78
C VAL A 48 12.41 5.11 11.42
N PHE A 49 12.50 3.95 10.78
CA PHE A 49 13.33 2.84 11.26
C PHE A 49 14.81 3.22 11.37
N VAL A 50 15.37 3.89 10.36
CA VAL A 50 16.78 4.32 10.36
C VAL A 50 17.05 5.30 11.50
N VAL A 51 16.19 6.31 11.68
CA VAL A 51 16.36 7.31 12.74
C VAL A 51 16.32 6.67 14.13
N LEU A 52 15.35 5.77 14.37
CA LEU A 52 15.25 5.05 15.64
C LEU A 52 16.46 4.15 15.88
N ALA A 53 16.91 3.42 14.85
CA ALA A 53 18.11 2.57 14.95
C ALA A 53 19.36 3.39 15.32
N CYS A 54 19.56 4.56 14.70
CA CYS A 54 20.67 5.44 15.05
C CYS A 54 20.57 5.98 16.49
N SER A 55 19.37 6.36 16.94
CA SER A 55 19.16 6.79 18.33
C SER A 55 19.52 5.69 19.31
N TYR A 56 19.06 4.45 19.09
CA TYR A 56 19.35 3.33 19.97
C TYR A 56 20.83 2.95 20.00
N ILE A 57 21.53 3.03 18.85
CA ILE A 57 22.99 2.81 18.80
C ILE A 57 23.70 3.89 19.63
N LYS A 58 23.28 5.15 19.50
CA LYS A 58 23.88 6.27 20.24
C LYS A 58 23.65 6.14 21.74
N ASP A 59 22.42 5.82 22.17
CA ASP A 59 22.08 5.63 23.57
C ASP A 59 22.87 4.47 24.20
N GLY A 60 23.15 3.39 23.44
CA GLY A 60 24.00 2.30 23.90
C GLY A 60 25.48 2.66 24.03
N LEU A 61 25.97 3.63 23.25
CA LEU A 61 27.35 4.13 23.32
C LEU A 61 27.53 5.15 24.46
N ASP A 62 26.52 6.00 24.69
CA ASP A 62 26.50 7.00 25.78
C ASP A 62 26.28 6.37 27.18
N LEU A 63 25.87 5.10 27.25
CA LEU A 63 25.70 4.35 28.51
C LEU A 63 27.02 3.75 29.05
N HIS A 64 28.15 4.00 28.39
CA HIS A 64 29.51 3.75 28.90
C HIS A 64 30.11 5.04 29.45
#